data_AF-A0A7W8QNU2-F1
#
_entry.id   AF-A0A7W8QNU2-F1
#
_cell.length_a   1.000
_cell.length_b   1.000
_cell.length_c   1.000
_cell.angle_alpha   90.00
_cell.angle_beta   90.00
_cell.angle_gamma   90.00
#
_symmetry.space_group_name_H-M   'P 1'
#
loop_
_entity.id
_entity.type
_entity.pdbx_description
1 polymer ?
#
loop_
_entity_poly.entity_id
_entity_poly.type
_entity_poly.pdbx_seq_one_letter_code
_entity_poly.pdbx_strand_id
1 'polypeptide(L)'
;MDRDLALALRSSRPCPTLAYERLYDAYGDELYRLCLRRLGDPDKAQAVLRDTFIVAGAHIHRLTDSGRLREWLAAIARAECEYHLPPDAERAAESAALAPPGGGLDVRAPEKCPVGVRLRVLSGLVGPDLEGHREHVAGRAAGFDREGFPLPPPERGRPGLLRMLLPAAAVGACALLLVMLAVYVYTRTGPEDPPAWTGLPSVSLHR
;
A
#
# COMPACT_ATOMS: atom_id res chain seq x y z
N MET A 1 23.19 -17.10 -15.20
CA MET A 1 23.27 -15.87 -14.36
C MET A 1 21.93 -15.58 -13.69
N ASP A 2 20.92 -15.06 -14.39
CA ASP A 2 19.61 -14.67 -13.80
C ASP A 2 18.95 -15.80 -13.00
N ARG A 3 18.89 -17.01 -13.58
CA ARG A 3 18.34 -18.19 -12.89
C ARG A 3 19.11 -18.53 -11.60
N ASP A 4 20.44 -18.44 -11.64
CA ASP A 4 21.30 -18.78 -10.50
C ASP A 4 21.13 -17.77 -9.36
N LEU A 5 21.02 -16.48 -9.70
CA LEU A 5 20.76 -15.41 -8.74
C LEU A 5 19.37 -15.54 -8.10
N ALA A 6 18.35 -15.89 -8.90
CA ALA A 6 17.01 -16.16 -8.38
C ALA A 6 17.00 -17.37 -7.42
N LEU A 7 17.72 -18.44 -7.74
CA LEU A 7 17.87 -19.60 -6.86
C LEU A 7 18.63 -19.25 -5.58
N ALA A 8 19.69 -18.44 -5.66
CA ALA A 8 20.44 -17.97 -4.50
C ALA A 8 19.55 -17.12 -3.56
N LEU A 9 18.74 -16.22 -4.12
CA LEU A 9 17.75 -15.45 -3.36
C LEU A 9 16.70 -16.34 -2.67
N ARG A 10 16.17 -17.35 -3.37
CA ARG A 10 15.17 -18.29 -2.81
C ARG A 10 15.72 -19.14 -1.66
N SER A 11 17.00 -19.50 -1.75
CA SER A 11 17.69 -20.34 -0.77
C SER A 11 18.43 -19.53 0.31
N SER A 12 18.25 -18.20 0.34
CA SER A 12 19.04 -17.28 1.17
C SER A 12 18.76 -17.32 2.67
N ARG A 13 17.73 -18.03 3.14
CA ARG A 13 17.33 -18.11 4.56
C ARG A 13 18.43 -18.48 5.57
N PRO A 14 19.48 -19.28 5.25
CA PRO A 14 20.59 -19.51 6.17
C PRO A 14 21.67 -18.41 6.14
N CYS A 15 21.82 -17.66 5.05
CA CYS A 15 22.83 -16.60 4.90
C CYS A 15 22.41 -15.59 3.81
N PRO A 16 21.65 -14.54 4.16
CA PRO A 16 21.10 -13.59 3.18
C PRO A 16 22.15 -12.67 2.56
N THR A 17 23.25 -12.39 3.27
CA THR A 17 24.28 -11.42 2.86
C THR A 17 24.87 -11.73 1.49
N LEU A 18 25.35 -12.97 1.27
CA LEU A 18 26.01 -13.34 0.02
C LEU A 18 25.06 -13.28 -1.19
N ALA A 19 23.78 -13.63 -0.99
CA ALA A 19 22.78 -13.55 -2.04
C ALA A 19 22.56 -12.08 -2.47
N TYR A 20 22.44 -11.16 -1.52
CA TYR A 20 22.28 -9.73 -1.81
C TYR A 20 23.55 -9.08 -2.37
N GLU A 21 24.75 -9.51 -1.96
CA GLU A 21 26.00 -9.04 -2.55
C GLU A 21 26.06 -9.38 -4.04
N ARG A 22 25.82 -10.65 -4.40
CA ARG A 22 25.81 -11.09 -5.80
C ARG A 22 24.71 -10.40 -6.61
N LEU A 23 23.55 -10.18 -6.00
CA LEU A 23 22.45 -9.46 -6.64
C LEU A 23 22.82 -7.99 -6.90
N TYR A 24 23.45 -7.34 -5.92
CA TYR A 24 23.92 -5.97 -6.05
C TYR A 24 25.00 -5.88 -7.13
N ASP A 25 25.98 -6.77 -7.11
CA ASP A 25 27.08 -6.75 -8.06
C ASP A 25 26.59 -6.99 -9.51
N ALA A 26 25.48 -7.73 -9.68
CA ALA A 26 24.86 -7.97 -10.99
C ALA A 26 23.95 -6.84 -11.48
N TYR A 27 23.12 -6.25 -10.61
CA TYR A 27 22.04 -5.33 -11.03
C TYR A 27 22.01 -3.98 -10.30
N GLY A 28 22.80 -3.80 -9.24
CA GLY A 28 22.75 -2.63 -8.36
C GLY A 28 22.97 -1.32 -9.12
N ASP A 29 23.96 -1.26 -10.01
CA ASP A 29 24.25 -0.07 -10.82
C ASP A 29 23.13 0.26 -11.81
N GLU A 30 22.54 -0.76 -12.46
CA GLU A 30 21.45 -0.58 -13.42
C GLU A 30 20.19 -0.05 -12.71
N LEU A 31 19.82 -0.69 -11.61
CA LEU A 31 18.65 -0.34 -10.82
C LEU A 31 18.82 1.02 -10.12
N TYR A 32 20.00 1.33 -9.57
CA TYR A 32 20.28 2.65 -9.01
C TYR A 32 20.08 3.76 -10.03
N ARG A 33 20.62 3.61 -11.24
CA ARG A 33 20.44 4.60 -12.32
C ARG A 33 18.97 4.72 -12.74
N LEU A 34 18.22 3.62 -12.76
CA LEU A 34 16.78 3.67 -13.01
C LEU A 34 16.08 4.52 -11.94
N CYS A 35 16.33 4.24 -10.66
CA CYS A 35 15.72 4.98 -9.55
C CYS A 35 16.11 6.46 -9.59
N LEU A 36 17.38 6.76 -9.87
CA LEU A 36 17.89 8.13 -9.95
C LEU A 36 17.23 8.92 -11.08
N ARG A 37 17.07 8.31 -12.27
CA ARG A 37 16.36 8.95 -13.39
C ARG A 37 14.89 9.24 -13.08
N ARG A 38 14.24 8.36 -12.31
CA ARG A 38 12.82 8.50 -11.95
C ARG A 38 12.59 9.55 -10.86
N LEU A 39 13.48 9.62 -9.87
CA LEU A 39 13.27 10.41 -8.65
C LEU A 39 14.03 11.74 -8.64
N GLY A 40 15.10 11.87 -9.43
CA GLY A 40 15.97 13.06 -9.46
C GLY A 40 16.76 13.31 -8.17
N ASP A 41 16.67 12.41 -7.18
CA ASP A 41 17.23 12.56 -5.84
C ASP A 41 18.07 11.30 -5.50
N PRO A 42 19.39 11.45 -5.23
CA PRO A 42 20.28 10.32 -4.98
C PRO A 42 19.99 9.59 -3.67
N ASP A 43 19.54 10.28 -2.63
CA ASP A 43 19.25 9.65 -1.34
C ASP A 43 17.94 8.86 -1.42
N LYS A 44 16.92 9.40 -2.10
CA LYS A 44 15.70 8.66 -2.41
C LYS A 44 15.98 7.47 -3.34
N ALA A 45 16.82 7.64 -4.35
CA ALA A 45 17.20 6.55 -5.26
C ALA A 45 17.87 5.39 -4.53
N GLN A 46 18.77 5.69 -3.59
CA GLN A 46 19.37 4.67 -2.73
C GLN A 46 18.32 3.97 -1.85
N ALA A 47 17.43 4.74 -1.22
CA ALA A 47 16.39 4.18 -0.36
C ALA A 47 15.47 3.24 -1.15
N VAL A 48 15.06 3.63 -2.36
CA VAL A 48 14.24 2.82 -3.26
C VAL A 48 14.98 1.59 -3.77
N LEU A 49 16.29 1.68 -4.06
CA LEU A 49 17.08 0.50 -4.43
C LEU A 49 17.12 -0.52 -3.29
N ARG A 50 17.30 -0.07 -2.05
CA ARG A 50 17.23 -0.95 -0.87
C ARG A 50 15.85 -1.57 -0.75
N ASP A 51 14.78 -0.78 -0.81
CA ASP A 51 13.40 -1.26 -0.72
C ASP A 51 13.10 -2.28 -1.84
N THR A 52 13.61 -2.07 -3.05
CA THR A 52 13.51 -3.02 -4.17
C THR A 52 14.11 -4.38 -3.81
N PHE A 53 15.30 -4.42 -3.20
CA PHE A 53 15.93 -5.67 -2.80
C PHE A 53 15.23 -6.33 -1.60
N ILE A 54 14.64 -5.56 -0.70
CA ILE A 54 13.78 -6.07 0.38
C ILE A 54 12.55 -6.77 -0.22
N VAL A 55 11.83 -6.10 -1.12
CA VAL A 55 10.65 -6.66 -1.79
C VAL A 55 11.04 -7.89 -2.60
N ALA A 56 12.15 -7.83 -3.34
CA ALA A 56 12.64 -8.95 -4.12
C ALA A 56 12.93 -10.17 -3.24
N GLY A 57 13.65 -10.00 -2.13
CA GLY A 57 13.93 -11.10 -1.19
C GLY A 57 12.68 -11.72 -0.59
N ALA A 58 11.70 -10.90 -0.21
CA ALA A 58 10.45 -11.37 0.36
C ALA A 58 9.59 -12.13 -0.67
N HIS A 59 9.57 -11.69 -1.93
CA HIS A 59 8.61 -12.16 -2.94
C HIS A 59 9.23 -12.98 -4.09
N ILE A 60 10.53 -13.32 -4.04
CA ILE A 60 11.22 -14.11 -5.09
C ILE A 60 10.57 -15.47 -5.40
N HIS A 61 9.83 -16.02 -4.44
CA HIS A 61 9.07 -17.26 -4.62
C HIS A 61 7.89 -17.11 -5.60
N ARG A 62 7.42 -15.88 -5.86
CA ARG A 62 6.34 -15.58 -6.80
C ARG A 62 6.79 -15.51 -8.25
N LEU A 63 8.06 -15.21 -8.51
CA LEU A 63 8.60 -15.11 -9.87
C LEU A 63 8.55 -16.49 -10.55
N THR A 64 7.61 -16.71 -11.45
CA THR A 64 7.41 -18.04 -12.06
C THR A 64 8.56 -18.42 -12.99
N ASP A 65 9.08 -17.48 -13.78
CA ASP A 65 10.22 -17.68 -14.67
C ASP A 65 11.47 -16.96 -14.15
N SER A 66 12.40 -17.74 -13.59
CA SER A 66 13.68 -17.23 -13.08
C SER A 66 14.61 -16.67 -14.18
N GLY A 67 14.32 -16.92 -15.46
CA GLY A 67 15.02 -16.29 -16.58
C GLY A 67 14.69 -14.81 -16.75
N ARG A 68 13.62 -14.32 -16.10
CA ARG A 68 13.14 -12.93 -16.19
C ARG A 68 13.49 -12.09 -14.96
N LEU A 69 14.52 -12.48 -14.21
CA LEU A 69 14.89 -11.84 -12.96
C LEU A 69 15.19 -10.36 -13.15
N ARG A 70 15.94 -10.00 -14.19
CA ARG A 70 16.26 -8.60 -14.51
C ARG A 70 15.00 -7.76 -14.73
N GLU A 71 14.10 -8.21 -15.60
CA GLU A 71 12.87 -7.49 -15.91
C GLU A 71 11.97 -7.36 -14.69
N TRP A 72 11.91 -8.41 -13.88
CA TRP A 72 11.15 -8.45 -12.64
C TRP A 72 11.67 -7.44 -11.61
N LEU A 73 12.99 -7.40 -11.38
CA LEU A 73 13.61 -6.41 -10.49
C LEU A 73 13.39 -4.98 -10.97
N ALA A 74 13.49 -4.74 -12.28
CA ALA A 74 13.22 -3.43 -12.84
C ALA A 74 11.74 -3.03 -12.69
N ALA A 75 10.80 -3.99 -12.76
CA ALA A 75 9.39 -3.74 -12.51
C ALA A 75 9.13 -3.37 -11.04
N ILE A 76 9.74 -4.09 -10.09
CA ILE A 76 9.67 -3.75 -8.65
C ILE A 76 10.23 -2.36 -8.41
N ALA A 77 11.41 -2.05 -8.95
CA ALA A 77 12.03 -0.74 -8.79
C ALA A 77 11.13 0.41 -9.29
N ARG A 78 10.44 0.22 -10.42
CA ARG A 78 9.48 1.21 -10.94
C ARG A 78 8.29 1.40 -9.99
N ALA A 79 7.71 0.31 -9.50
CA ALA A 79 6.61 0.38 -8.55
C ALA A 79 7.02 1.08 -7.24
N GLU A 80 8.21 0.79 -6.72
CA GLU A 80 8.73 1.49 -5.54
C GLU A 80 9.04 2.97 -5.85
N CYS A 81 9.56 3.32 -7.04
CA CYS A 81 9.70 4.72 -7.43
C CYS A 81 8.35 5.45 -7.45
N GLU A 82 7.30 4.84 -7.99
CA GLU A 82 5.95 5.42 -8.03
C GLU A 82 5.38 5.61 -6.62
N TYR A 83 5.66 4.69 -5.69
CA TYR A 83 5.28 4.85 -4.29
C TYR A 83 5.93 6.08 -3.65
N HIS A 84 7.19 6.35 -3.96
CA HIS A 84 7.98 7.47 -3.40
C HIS A 84 7.83 8.78 -4.18
N LEU A 85 7.15 8.76 -5.33
CA LEU A 85 6.89 9.96 -6.11
C LEU A 85 5.84 10.84 -5.40
N PRO A 86 6.05 12.16 -5.29
CA PRO A 86 5.04 13.05 -4.73
C PRO A 86 3.73 12.97 -5.54
N PRO A 87 2.55 13.01 -4.90
CA PRO A 87 1.27 12.98 -5.60
C PRO A 87 1.05 14.16 -6.57
N ASP A 88 1.81 15.25 -6.42
CA ASP A 88 1.74 16.42 -7.30
C ASP A 88 2.75 16.37 -8.46
N ALA A 89 3.62 15.36 -8.49
CA ALA A 89 4.61 15.19 -9.56
C ALA A 89 3.96 14.84 -10.91
N GLU A 90 2.80 14.19 -10.91
CA GLU A 90 2.02 13.94 -12.14
C GLU A 90 1.56 15.25 -12.80
N ARG A 91 1.07 16.22 -12.00
CA ARG A 91 0.71 17.56 -12.51
C ARG A 91 1.93 18.36 -12.95
N ALA A 92 3.05 18.21 -12.25
CA ALA A 92 4.31 18.84 -12.64
C ALA A 92 4.87 18.24 -13.95
N ALA A 93 4.74 16.92 -14.16
CA ALA A 93 5.15 16.24 -15.38
C ALA A 93 4.25 16.60 -16.57
N GLU A 94 2.94 16.70 -16.37
CA GLU A 94 1.98 17.15 -17.38
C GLU A 94 2.20 18.63 -17.76
N SER A 95 2.48 19.48 -16.77
CA SER A 95 2.85 20.89 -16.98
C SER A 95 4.21 21.05 -17.67
N ALA A 96 5.20 20.20 -17.33
CA ALA A 96 6.51 20.18 -17.97
C ALA A 96 6.46 19.61 -19.40
N ALA A 97 5.58 18.66 -19.69
CA ALA A 97 5.34 18.16 -21.04
C ALA A 97 4.72 19.23 -21.97
N LEU A 98 4.05 20.23 -21.39
CA LEU A 98 3.51 21.39 -22.10
C LEU A 98 4.52 22.56 -22.21
N ALA A 99 5.66 22.48 -21.51
CA ALA A 99 6.71 23.49 -21.58
C ALA A 99 7.56 23.30 -22.85
N PRO A 100 7.98 24.39 -23.53
CA PRO A 100 8.83 24.29 -24.70
C PRO A 100 10.18 23.64 -24.34
N PRO A 101 10.79 22.84 -25.23
CA PRO A 101 12.08 22.21 -24.98
C PRO A 101 13.18 23.28 -24.95
N GLY A 102 13.43 23.86 -23.78
CA GLY A 102 14.42 24.91 -23.60
C GLY A 102 14.87 25.01 -22.15
N GLY A 103 16.07 24.50 -21.86
CA GLY A 103 16.79 24.82 -20.63
C GLY A 103 16.79 23.76 -19.53
N GLY A 104 16.90 22.47 -19.86
CA GLY A 104 17.29 21.47 -18.87
C GLY A 104 18.79 21.56 -18.60
N LEU A 105 19.19 22.00 -17.41
CA LEU A 105 20.53 21.71 -16.89
C LEU A 105 20.80 20.22 -17.09
N ASP A 106 21.85 19.87 -17.84
CA ASP A 106 22.35 18.50 -17.98
C ASP A 106 22.86 18.03 -16.61
N VAL A 107 21.93 17.63 -15.75
CA VAL A 107 22.24 16.84 -14.56
C VAL A 107 22.56 15.45 -15.08
N ARG A 108 23.77 15.31 -15.61
CA ARG A 108 24.35 14.04 -16.01
C ARG A 108 24.38 13.16 -14.76
N ALA A 109 23.41 12.26 -14.65
CA ALA A 109 23.39 11.25 -13.60
C ALA A 109 24.77 10.57 -13.56
N PRO A 110 25.43 10.46 -12.39
CA PRO A 110 26.76 9.88 -12.30
C PRO A 110 26.78 8.48 -12.93
N GLU A 111 27.73 8.27 -13.84
CA GLU A 111 27.82 7.08 -14.68
C GLU A 111 28.08 5.80 -13.85
N LYS A 112 28.66 5.98 -12.66
CA LYS A 112 28.83 4.97 -11.59
C LYS A 112 28.10 5.38 -10.31
N CYS A 113 27.61 4.37 -9.60
CA CYS A 113 27.02 4.53 -8.28
C CYS A 113 28.03 5.21 -7.33
N PRO A 114 27.66 6.27 -6.60
CA PRO A 114 28.57 6.95 -5.66
C PRO A 114 29.22 5.96 -4.69
N VAL A 115 30.50 6.16 -4.39
CA VAL A 115 31.25 5.36 -3.41
C VAL A 115 30.51 5.40 -2.08
N GLY A 116 29.94 4.26 -1.66
CA GLY A 116 29.17 4.14 -0.42
C GLY A 116 27.71 3.71 -0.58
N VAL A 117 27.11 3.82 -1.77
CA VAL A 117 25.72 3.33 -1.98
C VAL A 117 25.64 1.82 -1.77
N ARG A 118 26.59 1.04 -2.31
CA ARG A 118 26.65 -0.41 -2.09
C ARG A 118 26.65 -0.76 -0.60
N LEU A 119 27.53 -0.12 0.17
CA LEU A 119 27.62 -0.35 1.61
C LEU A 119 26.30 0.02 2.32
N ARG A 120 25.74 1.21 2.05
CA ARG A 120 24.50 1.67 2.68
C ARG A 120 23.29 0.79 2.33
N VAL A 121 23.22 0.29 1.09
CA VAL A 121 22.17 -0.65 0.66
C VAL A 121 22.34 -1.99 1.37
N LEU A 122 23.53 -2.60 1.32
CA LEU A 122 23.77 -3.93 1.90
C LEU A 122 23.64 -3.93 3.43
N SER A 123 24.19 -2.93 4.13
CA SER A 123 23.96 -2.75 5.57
C SER A 123 22.48 -2.61 5.89
N GLY A 124 21.74 -1.94 4.99
CA GLY A 124 20.30 -1.77 5.07
C GLY A 124 19.48 -3.07 4.96
N LEU A 125 20.03 -4.09 4.31
CA LEU A 125 19.34 -5.37 4.06
C LEU A 125 19.55 -6.39 5.16
N VAL A 126 20.67 -6.32 5.88
CA VAL A 126 21.12 -7.36 6.82
C VAL A 126 21.07 -6.89 8.28
N GLY A 127 21.01 -5.57 8.53
CA GLY A 127 21.01 -5.03 9.89
C GLY A 127 19.79 -5.47 10.73
N PRO A 128 19.98 -5.81 12.03
CA PRO A 128 18.90 -6.19 12.93
C PRO A 128 17.94 -5.02 13.21
N ASP A 129 18.46 -3.79 13.27
CA ASP A 129 17.68 -2.57 13.55
C ASP A 129 16.66 -2.23 12.45
N LEU A 130 16.73 -2.90 11.31
CA LEU A 130 15.90 -2.65 10.13
C LEU A 130 14.87 -3.75 9.89
N GLU A 131 14.71 -4.72 10.80
CA GLU A 131 13.71 -5.80 10.66
C GLU A 131 12.29 -5.21 10.48
N GLY A 132 11.89 -4.26 11.33
CA GLY A 132 10.58 -3.61 11.21
C GLY A 132 10.39 -2.83 9.89
N HIS A 133 11.46 -2.21 9.37
CA HIS A 133 11.42 -1.58 8.04
C HIS A 133 11.27 -2.62 6.93
N ARG A 134 11.97 -3.74 7.03
CA ARG A 134 11.88 -4.85 6.06
C ARG A 134 10.48 -5.44 6.03
N GLU A 135 9.89 -5.71 7.19
CA GLU A 135 8.51 -6.20 7.30
C GLU A 135 7.51 -5.21 6.71
N HIS A 136 7.64 -3.92 7.05
CA HIS A 136 6.76 -2.88 6.51
C HIS A 136 6.86 -2.77 4.97
N VAL A 137 8.07 -2.72 4.42
CA VAL A 137 8.30 -2.64 2.98
C VAL A 137 7.82 -3.90 2.27
N ALA A 138 8.08 -5.09 2.82
CA ALA A 138 7.60 -6.35 2.25
C ALA A 138 6.07 -6.45 2.25
N GLY A 139 5.41 -5.90 3.29
CA GLY A 139 3.96 -5.93 3.44
C GLY A 139 3.22 -4.90 2.59
N ARG A 140 3.81 -3.73 2.33
CA ARG A 140 3.17 -2.65 1.54
C ARG A 140 3.30 -2.83 0.02
N ALA A 141 4.21 -3.71 -0.44
CA ALA A 141 4.48 -3.92 -1.85
C ALA A 141 3.19 -4.21 -2.63
N ALA A 142 3.09 -3.68 -3.86
CA ALA A 142 1.91 -3.83 -4.69
C ALA A 142 1.53 -5.31 -4.89
N GLY A 143 0.26 -5.57 -5.19
CA GLY A 143 -0.19 -6.92 -5.58
C GLY A 143 0.67 -7.44 -6.74
N PHE A 144 0.76 -8.76 -6.90
CA PHE A 144 1.52 -9.37 -7.99
C PHE A 144 0.56 -10.11 -8.93
N ASP A 145 0.88 -10.12 -10.23
CA ASP A 145 0.16 -10.95 -11.21
C ASP A 145 0.50 -12.44 -11.06
N ARG A 146 0.01 -13.27 -11.98
CA ARG A 146 0.22 -14.73 -11.94
C ARG A 146 1.65 -15.13 -12.28
N GLU A 147 2.33 -14.32 -13.06
CA GLU A 147 3.73 -14.47 -13.45
C GLU A 147 4.67 -14.00 -12.33
N GLY A 148 4.12 -13.30 -11.35
CA GLY A 148 4.80 -12.77 -10.19
C GLY A 148 5.32 -11.35 -10.39
N PHE A 149 4.92 -10.62 -11.44
CA PHE A 149 5.28 -9.21 -11.65
C PHE A 149 4.40 -8.28 -10.82
N PRO A 150 4.94 -7.17 -10.30
CA PRO A 150 4.16 -6.22 -9.53
C PRO A 150 3.09 -5.59 -10.42
N LEU A 151 1.86 -5.58 -9.92
CA LEU A 151 0.76 -4.83 -10.48
C LEU A 151 1.01 -3.34 -10.25
N PRO A 152 0.58 -2.47 -11.17
CA PRO A 152 0.56 -1.04 -10.89
C PRO A 152 -0.21 -0.82 -9.58
N PRO A 153 0.23 0.13 -8.74
CA PRO A 153 -0.59 0.54 -7.61
C PRO A 153 -1.99 0.85 -8.16
N PRO A 154 -3.08 0.35 -7.54
CA PRO A 154 -4.40 0.76 -7.97
C PRO A 154 -4.37 2.28 -7.97
N GLU A 155 -4.72 2.89 -9.11
CA GLU A 155 -4.94 4.33 -9.26
C GLU A 155 -5.44 4.82 -7.91
N ARG A 156 -4.74 5.77 -7.28
CA ARG A 156 -5.22 6.42 -6.05
C ARG A 156 -6.46 7.23 -6.43
N GLY A 157 -7.51 6.52 -6.84
CA GLY A 157 -8.82 7.03 -7.14
C GLY A 157 -9.22 7.75 -5.87
N ARG A 158 -9.44 9.06 -6.03
CA ARG A 158 -10.08 9.91 -5.04
C ARG A 158 -11.09 9.05 -4.29
N PRO A 159 -11.05 8.97 -2.95
CA PRO A 159 -11.98 8.12 -2.21
C PRO A 159 -13.37 8.47 -2.71
N GLY A 160 -14.00 7.55 -3.46
CA GLY A 160 -15.22 7.86 -4.17
C GLY A 160 -16.23 8.36 -3.14
N LEU A 161 -16.95 9.44 -3.45
CA LEU A 161 -18.01 10.00 -2.61
C LEU A 161 -18.91 8.90 -2.00
N LEU A 162 -19.15 7.84 -2.79
CA LEU A 162 -19.85 6.62 -2.42
C LEU A 162 -19.32 5.91 -1.15
N ARG A 163 -17.99 5.84 -0.98
CA ARG A 163 -17.32 5.21 0.17
C ARG A 163 -17.37 6.08 1.43
N MET A 164 -17.62 7.39 1.27
CA MET A 164 -17.85 8.34 2.35
C MET A 164 -19.33 8.37 2.79
N LEU A 165 -20.26 8.09 1.87
CA LEU A 165 -21.71 8.10 2.13
C LEU A 165 -22.25 6.76 2.68
N LEU A 166 -21.51 5.66 2.52
CA LEU A 166 -21.83 4.34 3.07
C LEU A 166 -22.13 4.33 4.59
N PRO A 167 -21.32 4.96 5.47
CA PRO A 167 -21.67 5.03 6.90
C PRO A 167 -22.89 5.93 7.18
N ALA A 168 -23.07 7.02 6.43
CA ALA A 168 -24.19 7.94 6.62
C ALA A 168 -25.55 7.30 6.24
N ALA A 169 -25.57 6.51 5.16
CA ALA A 169 -26.75 5.77 4.75
C ALA A 169 -27.14 4.67 5.76
N ALA A 170 -26.16 3.99 6.35
CA ALA A 170 -26.39 2.98 7.39
C ALA A 170 -27.02 3.60 8.65
N VAL A 171 -26.53 4.76 9.10
CA VAL A 171 -27.10 5.49 10.25
C VAL A 171 -28.55 5.92 9.97
N GLY A 172 -28.83 6.43 8.77
CA GLY A 172 -30.19 6.81 8.36
C GLY A 172 -31.16 5.62 8.35
N ALA A 173 -30.73 4.47 7.81
CA ALA A 173 -31.52 3.24 7.80
C ALA A 173 -31.79 2.71 9.23
N CYS A 174 -30.80 2.74 10.11
CA CYS A 174 -30.96 2.36 11.52
C CYS A 174 -31.95 3.28 12.25
N ALA A 175 -31.86 4.60 12.04
CA ALA A 175 -32.79 5.56 12.66
C ALA A 175 -34.23 5.31 12.19
N LEU A 176 -34.46 5.07 10.90
CA LEU A 176 -35.78 4.75 10.35
C LEU A 176 -36.35 3.44 10.93
N LEU A 177 -35.52 2.40 11.05
CA LEU A 177 -35.91 1.13 11.66
C LEU A 177 -36.31 1.29 13.14
N LEU A 178 -35.58 2.11 13.90
CA LEU A 178 -35.89 2.38 15.30
C LEU A 178 -37.21 3.17 15.45
N VAL A 179 -37.45 4.17 14.60
CA VAL A 179 -38.72 4.91 14.59
C VAL A 179 -39.89 3.99 14.24
N MET A 180 -39.73 3.15 13.20
CA MET A 180 -40.76 2.20 12.79
C MET A 180 -41.05 1.18 13.89
N LEU A 181 -40.02 0.66 14.57
CA LEU A 181 -40.18 -0.22 15.73
C LEU A 181 -40.90 0.47 16.89
N ALA A 182 -40.57 1.73 17.19
CA ALA A 182 -41.23 2.49 18.25
C ALA A 182 -42.72 2.71 17.95
N VAL A 183 -43.06 3.07 16.71
CA VAL A 183 -44.46 3.19 16.25
C VAL A 183 -45.17 1.84 16.34
N TYR A 184 -44.53 0.76 15.89
CA TYR A 184 -45.09 -0.59 16.00
C TYR A 184 -45.40 -0.96 17.44
N VAL A 185 -44.45 -0.73 18.37
CA VAL A 185 -44.67 -0.97 19.80
C VAL A 185 -45.83 -0.13 20.31
N TYR A 186 -45.86 1.18 20.04
CA TYR A 186 -46.93 2.07 20.50
C TYR A 186 -48.32 1.62 20.01
N THR A 187 -48.43 1.24 18.73
CA THR A 187 -49.71 0.76 18.16
C THR A 187 -50.11 -0.60 18.72
N ARG A 188 -49.16 -1.43 19.16
CA ARG A 188 -49.42 -2.76 19.74
C ARG A 188 -49.68 -2.70 21.24
N THR A 189 -49.06 -1.75 21.95
CA THR A 189 -49.39 -1.39 23.33
C THR A 189 -50.59 -0.44 23.31
N GLY A 190 -51.71 -0.91 22.78
CA GLY A 190 -52.99 -0.26 23.02
C GLY A 190 -53.21 -0.15 24.54
N PRO A 191 -53.84 0.93 25.03
CA PRO A 191 -53.97 1.21 26.45
C PRO A 191 -54.61 0.00 27.15
N GLU A 192 -53.95 -0.52 28.18
CA GLU A 192 -54.55 -1.56 29.02
C GLU A 192 -55.87 -1.00 29.59
N ASP A 193 -56.97 -1.74 29.38
CA ASP A 193 -58.22 -1.46 30.07
C ASP A 193 -57.94 -1.46 31.59
N PRO A 194 -58.27 -0.40 32.33
CA PRO A 194 -58.00 -0.37 33.77
C PRO A 194 -58.78 -1.52 34.46
N PRO A 195 -58.14 -2.24 35.41
CA PRO A 195 -58.73 -3.44 36.00
C PRO A 195 -60.05 -3.13 36.72
N ALA A 196 -61.07 -3.94 36.42
CA ALA A 196 -62.48 -3.80 36.81
C ALA A 196 -62.80 -3.84 38.33
N TRP A 197 -61.81 -3.72 39.21
CA TRP A 197 -61.99 -3.82 40.67
C TRP A 197 -62.04 -2.47 41.39
N THR A 198 -61.97 -1.33 40.69
CA THR A 198 -62.33 -0.02 41.25
C THR A 198 -63.85 0.15 41.34
N GLY A 199 -64.53 -0.84 41.93
CA GLY A 199 -65.94 -0.75 42.31
C GLY A 199 -66.04 -0.08 43.68
N LEU A 200 -66.20 1.25 43.71
CA LEU A 200 -66.66 1.95 44.91
C LEU A 200 -68.14 1.63 45.13
N PRO A 201 -68.56 1.03 46.26
CA PRO A 201 -69.96 0.85 46.57
C PRO A 201 -70.61 2.20 46.88
N SER A 202 -71.56 2.62 46.03
CA SER A 202 -72.40 3.80 46.24
C SER A 202 -73.31 3.58 47.44
N VAL A 203 -73.14 4.41 48.46
CA VAL A 203 -74.02 4.53 49.63
C VAL A 203 -75.39 5.06 49.18
N SER A 204 -76.43 4.23 49.29
CA SER A 204 -77.82 4.63 49.04
C SER A 204 -78.39 5.30 50.29
N LEU A 205 -78.53 6.64 50.27
CA LEU A 205 -79.32 7.38 51.25
C LEU A 205 -80.81 7.13 51.00
N HIS A 206 -81.45 6.33 51.85
CA HIS A 206 -82.91 6.30 51.97
C HIS A 206 -83.35 7.23 53.11
N ARG A 207 -84.35 8.06 52.80
CA ARG A 207 -84.99 9.08 53.63
C ARG A 207 -85.78 8.47 54.79
#